data_AF-A0A7V4CYF1-F1
#
_entry.id   AF-A0A7V4CYF1-F1
#
_cell.length_a   1.000
_cell.length_b   1.000
_cell.length_c   1.000
_cell.angle_alpha   90.00
_cell.angle_beta   90.00
_cell.angle_gamma   90.00
#
_symmetry.space_group_name_H-M   'P 1'
#
loop_
_entity.id
_entity.type
_entity.pdbx_description
1 polymer ?
#
loop_
_entity_poly.entity_id
_entity_poly.type
_entity_poly.pdbx_seq_one_letter_code
_entity_poly.pdbx_strand_id
1 'polypeptide(L)'
;MRVHVDVADREVAARVAAVADHLVAALRRADPPIAVEAAAADALRVTVVVRPMSATELRGFWLPLSGTYAVGAVRLDVERMVTLPASPRPFPGVVWTTSRPVGVSWRAVGGEITRLLDAMVTELLEARRALRAARGG
;
A
#
# COMPACT_ATOMS: atom_id res chain seq x y z
N MET A 1 -15.48 -1.09 0.58
CA MET A 1 -14.16 -1.22 -0.06
C MET A 1 -13.57 -2.56 0.33
N ARG A 2 -13.03 -3.34 -0.61
CA ARG A 2 -12.31 -4.60 -0.29
C ARG A 2 -10.82 -4.33 -0.13
N VAL A 3 -10.07 -5.12 0.65
CA VAL A 3 -8.61 -4.93 0.86
C VAL A 3 -7.86 -6.16 0.36
N HIS A 4 -6.84 -5.95 -0.48
CA HIS A 4 -5.95 -6.99 -1.00
C HIS A 4 -4.50 -6.66 -0.67
N VAL A 5 -3.72 -7.63 -0.23
CA VAL A 5 -2.30 -7.46 0.10
C VAL A 5 -1.47 -8.47 -0.69
N ASP A 6 -0.67 -7.96 -1.61
CA ASP A 6 0.28 -8.73 -2.41
C ASP A 6 1.70 -8.48 -1.89
N VAL A 7 2.37 -9.53 -1.45
CA VAL A 7 3.75 -9.46 -0.96
C VAL A 7 4.62 -10.39 -1.78
N ALA A 8 5.67 -9.85 -2.40
CA ALA A 8 6.53 -10.62 -3.31
C ALA A 8 7.42 -11.65 -2.57
N ASP A 9 7.78 -11.38 -1.32
CA ASP A 9 8.71 -12.17 -0.53
C ASP A 9 8.01 -12.80 0.69
N ARG A 10 8.23 -14.10 0.94
CA ARG A 10 7.56 -14.83 2.03
C ARG A 10 8.01 -14.39 3.43
N GLU A 11 9.28 -14.01 3.59
CA GLU A 11 9.81 -13.55 4.87
C GLU A 11 9.27 -12.15 5.19
N VAL A 12 9.07 -11.32 4.17
CA VAL A 12 8.34 -10.05 4.29
C VAL A 12 6.87 -10.30 4.61
N ALA A 13 6.22 -11.27 3.94
CA ALA A 13 4.81 -11.59 4.15
C ALA A 13 4.51 -11.95 5.61
N ALA A 14 5.37 -12.73 6.25
CA ALA A 14 5.24 -13.06 7.68
C ALA A 14 5.32 -11.81 8.58
N ARG A 15 6.17 -10.84 8.24
CA ARG A 15 6.33 -9.59 9.00
C ARG A 15 5.18 -8.61 8.82
N VAL A 16 4.46 -8.70 7.70
CA VAL A 16 3.33 -7.81 7.37
C VAL A 16 1.98 -8.52 7.41
N ALA A 17 1.89 -9.71 8.01
CA ALA A 17 0.65 -10.50 8.05
C ALA A 17 -0.53 -9.73 8.66
N ALA A 18 -0.26 -8.89 9.67
CA ALA A 18 -1.27 -8.05 10.33
C ALA A 18 -1.62 -6.75 9.57
N VAL A 19 -0.96 -6.46 8.44
CA VAL A 19 -1.20 -5.22 7.69
C VAL A 19 -2.62 -5.13 7.15
N ALA A 20 -3.20 -6.24 6.69
CA ALA A 20 -4.57 -6.24 6.20
C ALA A 20 -5.54 -5.77 7.29
N ASP A 21 -5.45 -6.36 8.48
CA ASP A 21 -6.30 -6.00 9.63
C ASP A 21 -6.09 -4.56 10.08
N HIS A 22 -4.82 -4.12 10.11
CA HIS A 22 -4.46 -2.75 10.44
C HIS A 22 -5.08 -1.73 9.47
N LEU A 23 -5.03 -2.00 8.17
CA LEU A 23 -5.64 -1.15 7.15
C LEU A 23 -7.17 -1.13 7.28
N VAL A 24 -7.79 -2.28 7.51
CA VAL A 24 -9.24 -2.37 7.75
C VAL A 24 -9.63 -1.53 8.98
N ALA A 25 -8.86 -1.60 10.07
CA ALA A 25 -9.09 -0.79 11.25
C ALA A 25 -8.91 0.71 10.99
N ALA A 26 -7.89 1.11 10.21
CA ALA A 26 -7.67 2.51 9.83
C ALA A 26 -8.83 3.07 8.99
N LEU A 27 -9.31 2.29 8.01
CA LEU A 27 -10.45 2.68 7.15
C LEU A 27 -11.76 2.81 7.93
N ARG A 28 -12.00 1.93 8.90
CA ARG A 28 -13.18 1.99 9.77
C ARG A 28 -13.15 3.16 10.76
N ARG A 29 -11.95 3.60 11.16
CA ARG A 29 -11.75 4.79 12.02
C ARG A 29 -11.73 6.12 11.27
N ALA A 30 -11.76 6.10 9.94
CA ALA A 30 -11.84 7.32 9.15
C ALA A 30 -13.11 8.12 9.46
N ASP A 31 -13.09 9.41 9.19
CA ASP A 31 -14.27 10.28 9.28
C ASP A 31 -14.59 10.90 7.90
N PRO A 32 -15.74 10.56 7.28
CA PRO A 32 -16.67 9.51 7.69
C PRO A 32 -16.08 8.09 7.50
N PRO A 33 -16.53 7.09 8.30
CA PRO A 33 -16.06 5.71 8.21
C PRO A 33 -16.19 5.11 6.81
N ILE A 34 -15.20 4.32 6.40
CA ILE A 34 -15.25 3.58 5.14
C ILE A 34 -15.64 2.13 5.43
N ALA A 35 -16.82 1.72 4.96
CA ALA A 35 -17.27 0.33 5.05
C ALA A 35 -16.32 -0.60 4.28
N VAL A 36 -15.93 -1.71 4.91
CA VAL A 36 -15.09 -2.75 4.32
C VAL A 36 -15.91 -4.02 4.15
N GLU A 37 -16.14 -4.42 2.90
CA GLU A 37 -17.08 -5.48 2.53
C GLU A 37 -16.54 -6.26 1.33
N ALA A 38 -16.82 -7.56 1.27
CA ALA A 38 -16.31 -8.45 0.22
C ALA A 38 -16.87 -8.10 -1.19
N ALA A 39 -18.12 -7.63 -1.27
CA ALA A 39 -18.79 -7.27 -2.51
C ALA A 39 -18.65 -5.79 -2.91
N ALA A 40 -17.70 -5.06 -2.31
CA ALA A 40 -17.54 -3.65 -2.58
C ALA A 40 -17.04 -3.35 -4.01
N ALA A 41 -17.58 -2.28 -4.61
CA ALA A 41 -17.21 -1.82 -5.96
C ALA A 41 -15.76 -1.32 -6.09
N ASP A 42 -15.23 -0.73 -5.01
CA ASP A 42 -13.84 -0.27 -4.93
C ASP A 42 -12.98 -1.27 -4.14
N ALA A 43 -11.75 -1.48 -4.60
CA ALA A 43 -10.72 -2.28 -3.95
C ALA A 43 -9.54 -1.39 -3.53
N LEU A 44 -9.01 -1.63 -2.35
CA LEU A 44 -7.72 -1.11 -1.92
C LEU A 44 -6.69 -2.22 -2.06
N ARG A 45 -5.70 -2.04 -2.93
CA ARG A 45 -4.65 -3.01 -3.18
C ARG A 45 -3.33 -2.48 -2.65
N VAL A 46 -2.69 -3.29 -1.82
CA VAL A 46 -1.36 -3.04 -1.28
C VAL A 46 -0.39 -3.97 -2.00
N THR A 47 0.65 -3.42 -2.61
CA THR A 47 1.75 -4.20 -3.18
C THR A 47 3.02 -3.90 -2.40
N VAL A 48 3.61 -4.91 -1.78
CA VAL A 48 4.89 -4.81 -1.08
C VAL A 48 5.93 -5.59 -1.89
N VAL A 49 6.86 -4.85 -2.50
CA VAL A 49 7.99 -5.42 -3.26
C VAL A 49 9.26 -4.96 -2.58
N VAL A 50 9.74 -5.75 -1.62
CA VAL A 50 10.94 -5.46 -0.85
C VAL A 50 11.82 -6.70 -0.85
N ARG A 51 13.14 -6.50 -1.04
CA ARG A 51 14.12 -7.58 -1.06
C ARG A 51 15.23 -7.29 -0.05
N PRO A 52 15.82 -8.33 0.56
CA PRO A 52 17.05 -8.17 1.32
C PRO A 52 18.20 -7.89 0.35
N MET A 53 19.01 -6.88 0.65
CA MET A 53 20.25 -6.56 -0.05
C MET A 53 21.36 -6.34 0.97
N SER A 54 22.46 -7.05 0.84
CA SER A 54 23.65 -6.88 1.67
C SER A 54 24.37 -5.56 1.36
N ALA A 55 25.12 -5.05 2.32
CA ALA A 55 26.01 -3.90 2.12
C ALA A 55 27.03 -4.13 0.98
N THR A 56 27.38 -5.40 0.71
CA THR A 56 28.27 -5.79 -0.39
C THR A 56 27.61 -5.67 -1.76
N GLU A 57 26.30 -5.94 -1.85
CA GLU A 57 25.50 -5.76 -3.06
C GLU A 57 25.21 -4.27 -3.33
N LEU A 58 25.16 -3.46 -2.27
CA LEU A 58 24.94 -2.02 -2.31
C LEU A 58 26.24 -1.20 -2.32
N ARG A 59 27.34 -1.78 -2.80
CA ARG A 59 28.63 -1.08 -2.90
C ARG A 59 28.48 0.20 -3.74
N GLY A 60 29.03 1.30 -3.24
CA GLY A 60 28.94 2.62 -3.88
C GLY A 60 27.83 3.54 -3.32
N PHE A 61 26.95 3.02 -2.45
CA PHE A 61 26.01 3.82 -1.69
C PHE A 61 26.52 4.05 -0.26
N TRP A 62 26.26 5.24 0.31
CA TRP A 62 26.55 5.48 1.72
C TRP A 62 25.57 4.68 2.58
N LEU A 63 26.09 3.76 3.40
CA LEU A 63 25.30 2.91 4.28
C LEU A 63 25.80 3.09 5.72
N PRO A 64 24.89 3.39 6.68
CA PRO A 64 25.30 3.71 8.04
C PRO A 64 25.89 2.52 8.81
N LEU A 65 25.61 1.27 8.39
CA LEU A 65 26.07 0.05 9.04
C LEU A 65 26.46 -1.04 8.03
N SER A 66 27.38 -1.93 8.40
CA SER A 66 27.55 -3.20 7.69
C SER A 66 26.35 -4.11 8.04
N GLY A 67 25.62 -4.60 7.03
CA GLY A 67 24.46 -5.45 7.26
C GLY A 67 23.57 -5.67 6.04
N THR A 68 22.41 -6.25 6.28
CA THR A 68 21.36 -6.44 5.27
C THR A 68 20.35 -5.32 5.37
N TYR A 69 19.98 -4.78 4.22
CA TYR A 69 19.03 -3.71 4.03
C TYR A 69 17.79 -4.23 3.32
N ALA A 70 16.64 -3.67 3.69
CA ALA A 70 15.41 -3.82 2.95
C ALA A 70 15.35 -2.73 1.87
N VAL A 71 15.37 -3.14 0.59
CA VAL A 71 15.30 -2.22 -0.55
C VAL A 71 14.11 -2.58 -1.42
N GLY A 72 13.32 -1.59 -1.78
CA GLY A 72 12.14 -1.78 -2.64
C GLY A 72 11.12 -0.68 -2.50
N ALA A 73 9.84 -1.03 -2.60
CA ALA A 73 8.74 -0.08 -2.46
C ALA A 73 7.47 -0.72 -1.91
N VAL A 74 6.64 0.12 -1.29
CA VAL A 74 5.25 -0.17 -0.94
C VAL A 74 4.37 0.70 -1.82
N ARG A 75 3.39 0.10 -2.48
CA ARG A 75 2.39 0.78 -3.31
C ARG A 75 1.00 0.54 -2.76
N LEU A 76 0.18 1.58 -2.79
CA LEU A 76 -1.24 1.54 -2.43
C LEU A 76 -2.05 2.05 -3.61
N ASP A 77 -2.90 1.19 -4.16
CA ASP A 77 -3.78 1.48 -5.28
C ASP A 77 -5.23 1.41 -4.84
N VAL A 78 -6.06 2.33 -5.32
CA VAL A 78 -7.52 2.16 -5.31
C VAL A 78 -7.93 1.71 -6.69
N GLU A 79 -8.46 0.51 -6.79
CA GLU A 79 -8.98 -0.08 -8.02
C GLU A 79 -10.52 0.01 -8.05
N ARG A 80 -11.08 0.26 -9.23
CA ARG A 80 -12.50 0.20 -9.50
C ARG A 80 -12.73 -0.62 -10.77
N MET A 81 -13.83 -1.37 -10.83
CA MET A 81 -14.21 -2.02 -12.08
C MET A 81 -14.60 -0.96 -13.12
N VAL A 82 -13.86 -0.92 -14.22
CA VAL A 82 -14.09 -0.02 -15.35
C VAL A 82 -14.52 -0.85 -16.56
N THR A 83 -15.51 -0.34 -17.29
CA THR A 83 -15.92 -0.88 -18.58
C THR A 83 -15.41 0.04 -19.67
N LEU A 84 -14.63 -0.50 -20.61
CA LEU A 84 -14.25 0.22 -21.83
C LEU A 84 -15.20 -0.15 -22.96
N PRO A 85 -15.54 0.76 -23.89
CA PRO A 85 -16.41 0.46 -25.03
C PRO A 85 -15.93 -0.73 -25.87
N ALA A 86 -14.62 -0.96 -25.94
CA ALA A 86 -14.01 -2.05 -26.69
C ALA A 86 -13.86 -3.38 -25.91
N SER A 87 -14.26 -3.43 -24.63
CA SER A 87 -14.18 -4.64 -23.80
C SER A 87 -15.55 -5.03 -23.27
N PRO A 88 -16.07 -6.23 -23.62
CA PRO A 88 -17.36 -6.69 -23.12
C PRO A 88 -17.30 -7.10 -21.63
N ARG A 89 -16.10 -7.19 -21.03
CA ARG A 89 -15.92 -7.55 -19.62
C ARG A 89 -15.32 -6.37 -18.84
N PRO A 90 -15.91 -5.99 -17.69
CA PRO A 90 -15.31 -5.03 -16.78
C PRO A 90 -13.94 -5.53 -16.29
N PHE A 91 -12.98 -4.63 -16.11
CA PHE A 91 -11.66 -4.94 -15.55
C PHE A 91 -11.29 -3.95 -14.43
N PRO A 92 -10.43 -4.33 -13.48
CA PRO A 92 -9.97 -3.42 -12.43
C PRO A 92 -9.06 -2.34 -13.03
N GLY A 93 -9.49 -1.09 -12.97
CA GLY A 93 -8.70 0.10 -13.31
C GLY A 93 -8.27 0.84 -12.04
N VAL A 94 -7.02 1.28 -11.99
CA VAL A 94 -6.49 2.09 -10.89
C VAL A 94 -7.01 3.52 -11.03
N VAL A 95 -7.77 4.00 -10.04
CA VAL A 95 -8.35 5.36 -10.01
C VAL A 95 -7.59 6.30 -9.08
N TRP A 96 -6.72 5.76 -8.22
CA TRP A 96 -5.79 6.51 -7.38
C TRP A 96 -4.61 5.61 -7.01
N THR A 97 -3.40 6.17 -6.93
CA THR A 97 -2.20 5.42 -6.58
C THR A 97 -1.24 6.30 -5.79
N THR A 98 -0.52 5.69 -4.86
CA THR A 98 0.66 6.29 -4.23
C THR A 98 1.71 5.20 -3.99
N SER A 99 2.98 5.57 -4.10
CA SER A 99 4.10 4.65 -3.92
C SER A 99 5.17 5.30 -3.03
N ARG A 100 5.77 4.50 -2.15
CA ARG A 100 6.84 4.94 -1.25
C ARG A 100 8.01 3.97 -1.31
N PRO A 101 9.24 4.48 -1.48
CA PRO A 101 10.43 3.64 -1.43
C PRO A 101 10.66 3.12 -0.01
N VAL A 102 11.24 1.92 0.08
CA VAL A 102 11.73 1.33 1.32
C VAL A 102 13.26 1.26 1.22
N GLY A 103 13.93 1.80 2.24
CA GLY A 103 15.39 1.84 2.33
C GLY A 103 15.81 1.87 3.79
N VAL A 104 15.59 0.77 4.51
CA VAL A 104 15.89 0.65 5.94
C VAL A 104 16.71 -0.61 6.22
N SER A 105 17.21 -0.77 7.45
CA SER A 105 17.81 -2.04 7.85
C SER A 105 16.79 -3.18 7.74
N TRP A 106 17.22 -4.39 7.38
CA TRP A 106 16.34 -5.55 7.26
C TRP A 106 15.54 -5.82 8.54
N ARG A 107 16.15 -5.56 9.70
CA ARG A 107 15.52 -5.72 11.03
C ARG A 107 14.34 -4.77 11.24
N ALA A 108 14.33 -3.61 10.59
CA ALA A 108 13.30 -2.58 10.76
C ALA A 108 12.17 -2.67 9.72
N VAL A 109 12.25 -3.57 8.74
CA VAL A 109 11.37 -3.58 7.55
C VAL A 109 9.87 -3.66 7.89
N GLY A 110 9.48 -4.47 8.88
CA GLY A 110 8.08 -4.64 9.26
C GLY A 110 7.47 -3.34 9.79
N GLY A 111 8.16 -2.71 10.74
CA GLY A 111 7.72 -1.42 11.32
C GLY A 111 7.71 -0.30 10.29
N GLU A 112 8.69 -0.26 9.39
CA GLU A 112 8.75 0.73 8.32
C GLU A 112 7.59 0.58 7.33
N ILE A 113 7.25 -0.63 6.91
CA ILE A 113 6.11 -0.86 6.02
C ILE A 113 4.80 -0.42 6.68
N THR A 114 4.58 -0.75 7.95
CA THR A 114 3.39 -0.28 8.69
C THR A 114 3.33 1.25 8.74
N ARG A 115 4.46 1.91 9.09
CA ARG A 115 4.55 3.37 9.14
C ARG A 115 4.26 4.03 7.79
N LEU A 116 4.81 3.47 6.70
CA LEU A 116 4.55 3.97 5.35
C LEU A 116 3.07 3.81 4.97
N LEU A 117 2.47 2.66 5.27
CA LEU A 117 1.07 2.41 4.99
C LEU A 117 0.14 3.35 5.75
N ASP A 118 0.43 3.66 7.00
CA ASP A 118 -0.33 4.66 7.77
C ASP A 118 -0.32 6.01 7.05
N ALA A 119 0.85 6.49 6.66
CA ALA A 119 0.98 7.75 5.94
C ALA A 119 0.23 7.73 4.59
N MET A 120 0.31 6.61 3.84
CA MET A 120 -0.37 6.45 2.56
C MET A 120 -1.89 6.37 2.71
N VAL A 121 -2.40 5.77 3.79
CA VAL A 121 -3.83 5.78 4.10
C VAL A 121 -4.30 7.18 4.46
N THR A 122 -3.53 7.93 5.25
CA THR A 122 -3.85 9.35 5.54
C THR A 122 -3.98 10.16 4.24
N GLU A 123 -3.02 10.01 3.33
CA GLU A 123 -3.04 10.67 2.02
C GLU A 123 -4.29 10.29 1.20
N LEU A 124 -4.66 9.00 1.19
CA LEU A 124 -5.89 8.54 0.53
C LEU A 124 -7.14 9.20 1.13
N LEU A 125 -7.23 9.26 2.46
CA LEU A 125 -8.39 9.86 3.13
C LEU A 125 -8.50 11.36 2.82
N GLU A 126 -7.38 12.07 2.79
CA GLU A 126 -7.33 13.48 2.39
C GLU A 126 -7.78 13.69 0.94
N ALA A 127 -7.24 12.91 0.01
CA ALA A 127 -7.65 12.95 -1.40
C ALA A 127 -9.16 12.70 -1.57
N ARG A 128 -9.73 11.77 -0.80
CA ARG A 128 -11.17 11.49 -0.81
C ARG A 128 -11.98 12.64 -0.23
N ARG A 129 -11.52 13.29 0.84
CA ARG A 129 -12.19 14.47 1.42
C ARG A 129 -12.22 15.63 0.42
N ALA A 130 -11.09 15.92 -0.22
CA ALA A 130 -11.00 16.95 -1.25
C ALA A 130 -11.95 16.68 -2.43
N LEU A 131 -12.01 15.43 -2.90
CA LEU A 131 -12.92 15.04 -3.99
C LEU A 131 -14.40 15.16 -3.62
N ARG A 132 -14.76 14.87 -2.36
CA ARG A 132 -16.14 15.07 -1.86
C ARG A 132 -16.49 16.56 -1.79
N ALA A 133 -15.60 17.39 -1.28
CA ALA A 133 -15.80 18.83 -1.21
C ALA A 133 -16.02 19.42 -2.62
N ALA A 134 -15.24 18.98 -3.62
CA ALA A 134 -15.38 19.43 -5.00
C ALA A 134 -16.67 18.97 -5.72
N ARG A 135 -17.39 17.98 -5.19
CA ARG A 135 -18.66 17.47 -5.76
C ARG A 135 -19.90 17.98 -5.03
N GLY A 136 -19.73 18.53 -3.83
CA GLY A 136 -20.81 19.00 -2.96
C GLY A 136 -20.97 20.52 -2.92
N GLY A 137 -20.17 21.27 -3.70
CA GLY A 137 -20.33 22.70 -3.95
C GLY A 137 -20.66 22.93 -5.42
#